data_AF-A0A4Q3UZK0-F1
#
_entry.id   AF-A0A4Q3UZK0-F1
#
_cell.length_a   1.000
_cell.length_b   1.000
_cell.length_c   1.000
_cell.angle_alpha   90.00
_cell.angle_beta   90.00
_cell.angle_gamma   90.00
#
_symmetry.space_group_name_H-M   'P 1'
#
loop_
_entity.id
_entity.type
_entity.pdbx_description
1 polymer ?
#
loop_
_entity_poly.entity_id
_entity_poly.type
_entity_poly.pdbx_seq_one_letter_code
_entity_poly.pdbx_strand_id
1 'polypeptide(L)'
;MKQNLVSMSLSEAQLQAADAALATLEEVFAPLVSLDVEQVRGLFKMGEKSEVFCRNVLLVLSQNPQIVTPALGLPEAQLDLAAL
;
A
#
# COMPACT_ATOMS: atom_id res chain seq x y z
N MET A 1 29.94 -31.07 1.03
CA MET A 1 28.79 -31.76 1.65
C MET A 1 27.54 -30.96 1.29
N LYS A 2 26.64 -31.49 0.45
CA LYS A 2 25.36 -30.85 0.12
C LYS A 2 24.37 -31.19 1.23
N GLN A 3 24.09 -30.24 2.10
CA GLN A 3 23.10 -30.38 3.16
C GLN A 3 21.72 -30.54 2.51
N ASN A 4 20.97 -31.57 2.90
CA ASN A 4 19.61 -31.79 2.41
C ASN A 4 18.67 -30.81 3.13
N LEU A 5 18.27 -29.75 2.45
CA LEU A 5 17.40 -28.68 2.98
C LEU A 5 15.90 -29.01 2.89
N VAL A 6 15.55 -30.20 2.38
CA VAL A 6 14.16 -30.55 2.02
C VAL A 6 13.34 -31.04 3.22
N SER A 7 13.97 -31.38 4.34
CA SER A 7 13.28 -31.87 5.54
C SER A 7 13.09 -30.77 6.59
N MET A 8 12.41 -29.69 6.24
CA MET A 8 11.95 -28.71 7.22
C MET A 8 10.66 -29.23 7.85
N SER A 9 10.70 -29.59 9.13
CA SER A 9 9.51 -29.87 9.94
C SER A 9 9.23 -28.66 10.84
N LEU A 10 8.00 -28.16 10.78
CA LEU A 10 7.52 -27.15 11.71
C LEU A 10 6.98 -27.85 12.95
N SER A 11 7.44 -27.41 14.12
CA SER A 11 6.84 -27.82 15.38
C SER A 11 5.45 -27.22 15.55
N GLU A 12 4.64 -27.84 16.39
CA GLU A 12 3.30 -27.33 16.75
C GLU A 12 3.34 -25.88 17.23
N ALA A 13 4.34 -25.53 18.04
CA ALA A 13 4.54 -24.16 18.51
C ALA A 13 4.84 -23.17 17.37
N GLN A 14 5.56 -23.59 16.34
CA GLN A 14 5.84 -22.76 15.16
C GLN A 14 4.61 -22.57 14.27
N LEU A 15 3.77 -23.62 14.15
CA LEU A 15 2.50 -23.51 13.43
C LEU A 15 1.54 -22.56 14.15
N GLN A 16 1.41 -22.69 15.46
CA GLN A 16 0.59 -21.76 16.28
C GLN A 16 1.09 -20.31 16.19
N ALA A 17 2.41 -20.11 16.17
CA ALA A 17 2.98 -18.78 15.97
C ALA A 17 2.69 -18.23 14.56
N ALA A 18 2.71 -19.08 13.54
CA ALA A 18 2.35 -18.69 12.17
C ALA A 18 0.87 -18.32 12.07
N ASP A 19 -0.04 -19.10 12.65
CA ASP A 19 -1.48 -18.80 12.66
C ASP A 19 -1.78 -17.49 13.39
N ALA A 20 -1.12 -17.25 14.55
CA ALA A 20 -1.25 -15.99 15.27
C ALA A 20 -0.74 -14.79 14.46
N ALA A 21 0.36 -14.98 13.72
CA ALA A 21 0.89 -13.95 12.82
C ALA A 21 -0.08 -13.67 11.66
N LEU A 22 -0.66 -14.71 11.05
CA LEU A 22 -1.66 -14.57 10.00
C LEU A 22 -2.90 -13.82 10.50
N ALA A 23 -3.45 -14.20 11.66
CA ALA A 23 -4.59 -13.52 12.27
C ALA A 23 -4.29 -12.04 12.55
N THR A 24 -3.07 -11.73 13.00
CA THR A 24 -2.64 -10.34 13.21
C THR A 24 -2.60 -9.56 11.89
N LEU A 25 -2.06 -10.15 10.82
CA LEU A 25 -2.01 -9.51 9.50
C LEU A 25 -3.42 -9.29 8.94
N GLU A 26 -4.33 -10.25 9.11
CA GLU A 26 -5.73 -10.12 8.70
C GLU A 26 -6.42 -8.97 9.42
N GLU A 27 -6.21 -8.80 10.72
CA GLU A 27 -6.78 -7.68 11.49
C GLU A 27 -6.20 -6.33 11.04
N VAL A 28 -4.89 -6.24 10.86
CA VAL A 28 -4.20 -5.01 10.42
C VAL A 28 -4.66 -4.58 9.03
N PHE A 29 -4.85 -5.54 8.11
CA PHE A 29 -5.20 -5.26 6.72
C PHE A 29 -6.70 -5.36 6.42
N ALA A 30 -7.54 -5.67 7.40
CA ALA A 30 -9.00 -5.68 7.25
C ALA A 30 -9.59 -4.38 6.65
N PRO A 31 -9.03 -3.17 6.88
CA PRO A 31 -9.52 -1.95 6.25
C PRO A 31 -9.17 -1.81 4.75
N LEU A 32 -8.26 -2.61 4.20
CA LEU A 32 -7.89 -2.52 2.80
C LEU A 32 -9.07 -2.92 1.90
N VAL A 33 -9.28 -2.15 0.84
CA VAL A 33 -10.28 -2.47 -0.18
C VAL A 33 -9.69 -3.46 -1.16
N SER A 34 -10.33 -4.62 -1.29
CA SER A 34 -10.00 -5.57 -2.37
C SER A 34 -10.56 -5.06 -3.69
N LEU A 35 -9.70 -4.91 -4.69
CA LEU A 35 -10.10 -4.54 -6.04
C LEU A 35 -10.29 -5.79 -6.90
N ASP A 36 -11.33 -5.80 -7.72
CA ASP A 36 -11.53 -6.82 -8.74
C ASP A 36 -10.58 -6.63 -9.94
N VAL A 37 -10.55 -7.63 -10.83
CA VAL A 37 -9.64 -7.62 -11.99
C VAL A 37 -9.92 -6.47 -12.95
N GLU A 38 -11.18 -6.06 -13.11
CA GLU A 38 -11.55 -4.96 -14.00
C GLU A 38 -11.15 -3.61 -13.40
N GLN A 39 -11.37 -3.44 -12.09
CA GLN A 39 -10.93 -2.27 -11.33
C GLN A 39 -9.42 -2.11 -11.40
N VAL A 40 -8.65 -3.17 -11.17
CA VAL A 40 -7.17 -3.13 -11.27
C VAL A 40 -6.71 -2.77 -12.68
N ARG A 41 -7.38 -3.28 -13.73
CA ARG A 41 -7.07 -2.92 -15.12
C ARG A 41 -7.41 -1.47 -15.44
N GLY A 42 -8.48 -0.95 -14.84
CA GLY A 42 -8.95 0.43 -15.02
C GLY A 42 -8.18 1.48 -14.20
N LEU A 43 -7.33 1.07 -13.25
CA LEU A 43 -6.53 2.01 -12.46
C LEU A 43 -5.59 2.83 -13.34
N PHE A 44 -5.63 4.15 -13.16
CA PHE A 44 -4.61 5.07 -13.67
C PHE A 44 -3.34 4.91 -12.84
N LYS A 45 -2.43 4.06 -13.33
CA LYS A 45 -1.17 3.80 -12.65
C LYS A 45 -0.26 5.03 -12.74
N MET A 46 0.27 5.42 -11.59
CA MET A 46 1.28 6.45 -11.52
C MET A 46 2.64 5.84 -11.88
N GLY A 47 3.05 5.98 -13.15
CA GLY A 47 4.38 5.59 -13.61
C GLY A 47 5.42 6.68 -13.33
N GLU A 48 6.69 6.42 -13.64
CA GLU A 48 7.82 7.31 -13.31
C GLU A 48 7.60 8.78 -13.71
N LYS A 49 7.04 9.04 -14.90
CA LYS A 49 6.78 10.41 -15.36
C LYS A 49 5.58 11.07 -14.67
N SER A 50 4.51 10.31 -14.42
CA SER A 50 3.32 10.87 -13.77
C SER A 50 3.53 11.07 -12.28
N GLU A 51 4.39 10.27 -11.63
CA GLU A 51 4.77 10.47 -10.23
C GLU A 51 5.43 11.83 -10.01
N VAL A 52 6.47 12.13 -10.80
CA VAL A 52 7.19 13.40 -10.68
C VAL A 52 6.26 14.58 -10.94
N PHE A 53 5.33 14.44 -11.89
CA PHE A 53 4.30 15.45 -12.13
C PHE A 53 3.38 15.62 -10.92
N CYS A 54 2.80 14.54 -10.38
CA CYS A 54 1.90 14.59 -9.23
C CYS A 54 2.58 15.21 -8.00
N ARG A 55 3.84 14.82 -7.72
CA ARG A 55 4.63 15.38 -6.62
C ARG A 55 4.82 16.89 -6.75
N ASN A 56 5.16 17.36 -7.94
CA ASN A 56 5.31 18.80 -8.21
C ASN A 56 3.98 19.54 -8.11
N VAL A 57 2.89 18.96 -8.61
CA VAL A 57 1.55 19.56 -8.51
C VAL A 57 1.14 19.69 -7.04
N LEU A 58 1.29 18.64 -6.23
CA LEU A 58 0.94 18.67 -4.81
C LEU A 58 1.78 19.70 -4.03
N LEU A 59 3.05 19.89 -4.40
CA LEU A 59 3.91 20.95 -3.83
C LEU A 59 3.39 22.35 -4.18
N VAL A 60 3.03 22.58 -5.45
CA VAL A 60 2.51 23.89 -5.87
C VAL A 60 1.17 24.19 -5.21
N LEU A 61 0.28 23.20 -5.10
CA LEU A 61 -1.03 23.36 -4.46
C LEU A 61 -0.90 23.61 -2.96
N SER A 62 0.05 22.97 -2.27
CA SER A 62 0.28 23.21 -0.84
C SER A 62 0.81 24.60 -0.54
N GLN A 63 1.60 25.17 -1.46
CA GLN A 63 2.09 26.55 -1.38
C GLN A 63 1.00 27.58 -1.72
N ASN A 64 -0.08 27.16 -2.37
CA ASN A 64 -1.16 28.04 -2.83
C ASN A 64 -2.53 27.53 -2.36
N PRO A 65 -2.80 27.39 -1.05
CA PRO A 65 -4.05 26.84 -0.54
C PRO A 65 -5.28 27.65 -0.94
N GLN A 66 -5.13 28.94 -1.23
CA GLN A 66 -6.21 29.85 -1.63
C GLN A 66 -6.87 29.49 -2.97
N ILE A 67 -6.20 28.75 -3.85
CA ILE A 67 -6.77 28.29 -5.13
C ILE A 67 -7.31 26.85 -5.05
N VAL A 68 -7.11 26.18 -3.92
CA VAL A 68 -7.47 24.77 -3.73
C VAL A 68 -8.89 24.70 -3.20
N THR A 69 -9.78 24.09 -3.97
CA THR A 69 -11.13 23.81 -3.50
C THR A 69 -11.11 22.60 -2.56
N PRO A 70 -11.98 22.54 -1.52
CA PRO A 70 -12.06 21.38 -0.64
C PRO A 70 -12.39 20.08 -1.38
N ALA A 71 -13.13 20.16 -2.49
CA ALA A 71 -13.46 19.03 -3.33
C ALA A 71 -12.25 18.33 -3.97
N LEU A 72 -11.07 18.98 -4.01
CA LEU A 72 -9.85 18.37 -4.53
C LEU A 72 -9.24 17.33 -3.57
N GLY A 73 -9.54 17.39 -2.27
CA GLY A 73 -8.98 16.44 -1.28
C GLY A 73 -7.45 16.52 -1.15
N LEU A 74 -6.89 17.73 -1.14
CA LEU A 74 -5.44 17.94 -1.06
C LEU A 74 -4.79 17.31 0.19
N PRO A 75 -5.39 17.37 1.40
CA PRO A 75 -4.80 16.72 2.58
C PRO A 75 -4.67 15.21 2.41
N GLU A 76 -5.71 14.56 1.89
CA GLU A 76 -5.72 13.12 1.63
C GLU A 76 -4.66 12.75 0.58
N ALA A 77 -4.59 13.51 -0.52
CA ALA A 77 -3.58 13.27 -1.56
C ALA A 77 -2.13 13.43 -1.06
N GLN A 78 -1.89 14.30 -0.07
CA GLN A 78 -0.57 14.43 0.56
C GLN A 78 -0.23 13.25 1.46
N LEU A 79 -1.20 12.74 2.21
CA LEU A 79 -1.04 11.53 3.03
C LEU A 79 -0.77 10.32 2.14
N ASP A 80 -1.50 10.18 1.04
CA ASP A 80 -1.29 9.10 0.07
C ASP A 80 0.13 9.14 -0.53
N LEU A 81 0.61 10.33 -0.92
CA LEU A 81 1.97 10.49 -1.45
C LEU A 81 3.05 10.17 -0.41
N ALA A 82 2.81 10.41 0.88
CA ALA A 82 3.74 10.09 1.96
C ALA A 82 3.78 8.60 2.30
N ALA A 83 2.75 7.84 1.91
CA ALA A 83 2.64 6.40 2.13
C ALA A 83 3.20 5.53 0.98
N LEU A 84 3.61 6.14 -0.14
CA LEU A 84 4.29 5.49 -1.27
C LEU A 84 5.75 5.13 -0.96
#